data_AF-A0A656QLG1-F1
#
_entry.id   AF-A0A656QLG1-F1
#
_cell.length_a   1.000
_cell.length_b   1.000
_cell.length_c   1.000
_cell.angle_alpha   90.00
_cell.angle_beta   90.00
_cell.angle_gamma   90.00
#
_symmetry.space_group_name_H-M   'P 1'
#
loop_
_entity.id
_entity.type
_entity.pdbx_description
1 polymer ?
#
loop_
_entity_poly.entity_id
_entity_poly.type
_entity_poly.pdbx_seq_one_letter_code
_entity_poly.pdbx_strand_id
1 'polypeptide(L)'
;MRLSLIFVVLSAVSAMSLHADADDRQDGRRHRDQPALKVFDAQGKLIGRLASYGGYDGVFLTIDRALVFAQITRLNNNGEAYDSAKFQWSTYGPFDYSTADCSGSPIIPPGSGPRPSIAMRTGADVTLLIAGDTDSSPAQVVAVFDGKQCTPPPTIGHMPPSTAPVPAFTAETNYPLTAHYPEPLTIRY
;
A
#
# COMPACT_ATOMS: atom_id res chain seq x y z
N MET A 1 -40.93 57.07 53.44
CA MET A 1 -40.94 57.61 52.06
C MET A 1 -40.43 56.50 51.16
N ARG A 2 -41.23 55.48 50.80
CA ARG A 2 -42.25 55.44 49.74
C ARG A 2 -41.80 56.07 48.41
N LEU A 3 -41.70 55.18 47.42
CA LEU A 3 -41.88 55.36 45.98
C LEU A 3 -40.95 56.34 45.26
N SER A 4 -40.10 55.78 44.39
CA SER A 4 -40.09 56.18 42.98
C SER A 4 -39.72 54.98 42.12
N LEU A 5 -40.78 54.41 41.56
CA LEU A 5 -40.80 53.39 40.52
C LEU A 5 -40.12 53.88 39.23
N ILE A 6 -39.37 52.98 38.60
CA ILE A 6 -39.45 52.62 37.17
C ILE A 6 -39.22 53.73 36.14
N PHE A 7 -38.04 53.68 35.51
CA PHE A 7 -37.89 53.81 34.05
C PHE A 7 -37.05 52.61 33.58
N VAL A 8 -37.68 51.56 33.04
CA VAL A 8 -37.77 51.31 31.59
C VAL A 8 -36.37 51.02 31.02
N VAL A 9 -35.93 49.75 31.02
CA VAL A 9 -36.05 48.78 29.91
C VAL A 9 -35.01 49.04 28.81
N LEU A 10 -34.39 47.94 28.30
CA LEU A 10 -33.28 47.83 27.33
C LEU A 10 -31.86 47.96 27.95
N SER A 11 -30.90 47.03 27.85
CA SER A 11 -30.64 46.00 26.83
C SER A 11 -29.59 44.99 27.31
N ALA A 12 -29.64 43.80 26.69
CA ALA A 12 -28.54 42.88 26.42
C ALA A 12 -27.93 42.12 27.63
N VAL A 13 -28.34 40.87 27.90
CA VAL A 13 -27.93 39.63 27.20
C VAL A 13 -26.46 39.25 27.49
N SER A 14 -26.34 38.23 28.33
CA SER A 14 -25.36 37.13 28.26
C SER A 14 -23.87 37.40 28.42
N ALA A 15 -23.30 36.90 29.52
CA ALA A 15 -22.10 36.06 29.49
C ALA A 15 -21.98 35.26 30.80
N MET A 16 -22.76 34.18 30.90
CA MET A 16 -22.31 33.05 31.71
C MET A 16 -21.12 32.43 30.99
N SER A 17 -19.91 32.75 31.43
CA SER A 17 -18.71 32.02 31.02
C SER A 17 -18.69 30.69 31.75
N LEU A 18 -19.48 29.73 31.23
CA LEU A 18 -19.26 28.31 31.50
C LEU A 18 -17.85 27.98 31.01
N HIS A 19 -16.99 27.56 31.93
CA HIS A 19 -15.78 26.82 31.60
C HIS A 19 -16.20 25.52 30.91
N ALA A 20 -16.19 25.54 29.57
CA ALA A 20 -16.12 24.34 28.77
C ALA A 20 -14.66 23.85 28.83
N ASP A 21 -14.33 23.16 29.93
CA ASP A 21 -13.24 22.19 29.92
C ASP A 21 -13.75 21.02 29.06
N ALA A 22 -13.64 21.17 27.74
CA ALA A 22 -13.84 20.08 26.82
C ALA A 22 -12.62 19.17 26.95
N ASP A 23 -12.81 18.07 27.65
CA ASP A 23 -11.89 16.94 27.79
C ASP A 23 -11.59 16.33 26.40
N ASP A 24 -10.69 16.96 25.66
CA ASP A 24 -10.26 16.56 24.32
C ASP A 24 -9.15 15.49 24.37
N ARG A 25 -9.26 14.55 25.32
CA ARG A 25 -8.30 13.45 25.52
C ARG A 25 -8.88 12.06 25.32
N GLN A 26 -10.15 11.95 24.93
CA GLN A 26 -10.82 10.65 24.76
C GLN A 26 -10.91 10.16 23.31
N ASP A 27 -10.70 11.02 22.31
CA ASP A 27 -10.87 10.63 20.90
C ASP A 27 -9.70 9.78 20.35
N GLY A 28 -8.51 9.91 20.93
CA GLY A 28 -7.34 9.11 20.54
C GLY A 28 -7.39 7.64 20.94
N ARG A 29 -8.28 7.24 21.87
CA ARG A 29 -8.39 5.84 22.33
C ARG A 29 -9.43 5.02 21.58
N ARG A 30 -10.48 5.65 21.04
CA ARG A 30 -11.57 4.94 20.31
C ARG A 30 -11.14 4.35 18.96
N HIS A 31 -10.07 4.86 18.35
CA HIS A 31 -9.55 4.32 17.09
C HIS A 31 -8.71 3.04 17.24
N ARG A 32 -8.31 2.68 18.47
CA ARG A 32 -7.45 1.51 18.69
C ARG A 32 -8.23 0.19 18.80
N ASP A 33 -9.51 0.27 19.16
CA ASP A 33 -10.36 -0.86 19.54
C ASP A 33 -11.43 -1.21 18.50
N GLN A 34 -11.42 -0.59 17.31
CA GLN A 34 -12.25 -1.11 16.23
C GLN A 34 -11.71 -2.47 15.77
N PRO A 35 -12.57 -3.49 15.59
CA PRO A 35 -12.17 -4.75 14.98
C PRO A 35 -11.58 -4.47 13.60
N ALA A 36 -10.25 -4.51 13.49
CA ALA A 36 -9.54 -4.34 12.24
C ALA A 36 -9.19 -5.71 11.68
N LEU A 37 -9.48 -5.91 10.40
CA LEU A 37 -9.00 -7.09 9.69
C LEU A 37 -7.47 -7.12 9.69
N LYS A 38 -6.92 -8.31 9.89
CA LYS A 38 -5.50 -8.59 9.96
C LYS A 38 -5.14 -9.72 9.01
N VAL A 39 -3.92 -9.68 8.51
CA VAL A 39 -3.37 -10.69 7.61
C VAL A 39 -2.44 -11.60 8.40
N PHE A 40 -2.60 -12.90 8.21
CA PHE A 40 -1.81 -13.94 8.83
C PHE A 40 -1.19 -14.82 7.76
N ASP A 41 0.02 -15.31 8.02
CA ASP A 41 0.67 -16.29 7.14
C ASP A 41 0.09 -17.71 7.34
N ALA A 42 0.59 -18.67 6.56
CA ALA A 42 0.15 -20.06 6.60
C ALA A 42 0.40 -20.75 7.94
N GLN A 43 1.33 -20.23 8.76
CA GLN A 43 1.65 -20.73 10.09
C GLN A 43 0.79 -20.04 11.17
N GLY A 44 -0.06 -19.09 10.79
CA GLY A 44 -0.93 -18.34 11.69
C GLY A 44 -0.24 -17.16 12.37
N LYS A 45 0.99 -16.80 11.97
CA LYS A 45 1.71 -15.62 12.48
C LYS A 45 1.06 -14.36 11.93
N LEU A 46 0.83 -13.38 12.81
CA LEU A 46 0.34 -12.07 12.41
C LEU A 46 1.41 -11.36 11.57
N ILE A 47 1.04 -10.96 10.36
CA ILE A 47 1.88 -10.15 9.48
C ILE A 47 1.64 -8.67 9.75
N GLY A 48 0.36 -8.26 9.77
CA GLY A 48 -0.01 -6.87 9.93
C GLY A 48 -1.52 -6.65 9.83
N ARG A 49 -1.94 -5.39 9.99
CA ARG A 49 -3.32 -4.97 9.70
C ARG A 49 -3.52 -4.93 8.20
N LEU A 50 -4.68 -5.41 7.74
CA LEU A 50 -5.10 -5.23 6.36
C LEU A 50 -5.28 -3.72 6.09
N ALA A 51 -4.73 -3.25 4.99
CA ALA A 51 -4.85 -1.87 4.55
C ALA A 51 -5.05 -1.82 3.03
N SER A 52 -5.65 -0.73 2.55
CA SER A 52 -5.77 -0.45 1.13
C SER A 52 -4.87 0.73 0.75
N TYR A 53 -4.12 0.60 -0.34
CA TYR A 53 -3.25 1.65 -0.87
C TYR A 53 -3.24 1.59 -2.40
N GLY A 54 -3.43 2.73 -3.06
CA GLY A 54 -3.45 2.80 -4.52
C GLY A 54 -4.54 1.96 -5.20
N GLY A 55 -5.62 1.62 -4.49
CA GLY A 55 -6.70 0.74 -4.98
C GLY A 55 -6.46 -0.76 -4.77
N TYR A 56 -5.38 -1.15 -4.09
CA TYR A 56 -5.04 -2.54 -3.80
C TYR A 56 -5.07 -2.82 -2.30
N ASP A 57 -5.38 -4.06 -1.93
CA ASP A 57 -5.33 -4.53 -0.55
C ASP A 57 -3.98 -5.18 -0.23
N GLY A 58 -3.52 -5.03 1.00
CA GLY A 58 -2.21 -5.50 1.41
C GLY A 58 -1.89 -5.20 2.86
N VAL A 59 -0.59 -5.23 3.16
CA VAL A 59 -0.05 -4.91 4.48
C VAL A 59 1.12 -3.94 4.34
N PHE A 60 1.22 -3.01 5.29
CA PHE A 60 2.43 -2.23 5.45
C PHE A 60 3.47 -3.04 6.24
N LEU A 61 4.67 -3.15 5.71
CA LEU A 61 5.80 -3.81 6.34
C LEU A 61 6.91 -2.79 6.59
N THR A 62 7.57 -2.89 7.74
CA THR A 62 8.81 -2.15 7.99
C THR A 62 9.97 -3.10 7.77
N ILE A 63 10.72 -2.90 6.69
CA ILE A 63 11.88 -3.72 6.30
C ILE A 63 13.07 -2.78 6.20
N ASP A 64 14.14 -3.05 6.96
CA ASP A 64 15.34 -2.20 7.00
C ASP A 64 15.04 -0.71 7.19
N ARG A 65 14.07 -0.39 8.06
CA ARG A 65 13.55 0.96 8.34
C ARG A 65 12.78 1.63 7.19
N ALA A 66 12.61 0.97 6.05
CA ALA A 66 11.73 1.41 4.98
C ALA A 66 10.29 0.89 5.22
N LEU A 67 9.31 1.79 5.12
CA LEU A 67 7.90 1.44 5.14
C LEU A 67 7.44 1.11 3.71
N VAL A 68 7.18 -0.16 3.44
CA VAL A 68 6.73 -0.65 2.12
C VAL A 68 5.32 -1.18 2.20
N PHE A 69 4.64 -1.26 1.06
CA PHE A 69 3.32 -1.85 0.95
C PHE A 69 3.39 -3.17 0.17
N ALA A 70 3.15 -4.28 0.85
CA ALA A 70 3.12 -5.61 0.23
C ALA A 70 1.67 -5.97 -0.08
N GLN A 71 1.35 -5.99 -1.37
CA GLN A 71 0.01 -6.29 -1.86
C GLN A 71 -0.32 -7.78 -1.73
N ILE A 72 -1.59 -8.08 -1.50
CA ILE A 72 -2.13 -9.43 -1.52
C ILE A 72 -3.25 -9.53 -2.55
N THR A 73 -3.46 -10.74 -3.05
CA THR A 73 -4.59 -11.06 -3.95
C THR A 73 -5.20 -12.39 -3.52
N ARG A 74 -6.40 -12.69 -4.01
CA ARG A 74 -7.02 -14.00 -3.75
C ARG A 74 -6.14 -15.09 -4.33
N LEU A 75 -5.99 -16.18 -3.58
CA LEU A 75 -5.23 -17.34 -4.04
C LEU A 75 -5.90 -17.89 -5.29
N ASN A 76 -5.15 -17.91 -6.39
CA ASN A 76 -5.60 -18.47 -7.66
C ASN A 76 -5.04 -19.89 -7.80
N ASN A 77 -5.91 -20.89 -7.70
CA ASN A 77 -5.57 -22.29 -7.92
C ASN A 77 -5.48 -22.53 -9.44
N ASN A 78 -4.27 -22.50 -9.97
CA ASN A 78 -3.94 -22.85 -11.36
C ASN A 78 -4.62 -22.00 -12.44
N GLY A 79 -5.02 -20.77 -12.14
CA GLY A 79 -5.59 -19.85 -13.13
C GLY A 79 -7.11 -19.96 -13.32
N GLU A 80 -7.73 -21.03 -12.81
CA GLU A 80 -9.13 -21.37 -13.12
C GLU A 80 -10.10 -21.13 -11.96
N ALA A 81 -9.61 -21.16 -10.72
CA ALA A 81 -10.46 -21.02 -9.54
C ALA A 81 -9.78 -20.20 -8.45
N TYR A 82 -10.53 -19.29 -7.84
CA TYR A 82 -10.07 -18.52 -6.68
C TYR A 82 -10.57 -19.14 -5.39
N ASP A 83 -9.69 -19.28 -4.40
CA ASP A 83 -10.09 -19.62 -3.04
C ASP A 83 -10.75 -18.39 -2.38
N SER A 84 -11.91 -18.60 -1.75
CA SER A 84 -12.69 -17.51 -1.17
C SER A 84 -12.15 -17.02 0.17
N ALA A 85 -11.32 -17.82 0.85
CA ALA A 85 -10.78 -17.52 2.18
C ALA A 85 -9.26 -17.40 2.20
N LYS A 86 -8.56 -17.88 1.17
CA LYS A 86 -7.10 -17.83 1.08
C LYS A 86 -6.62 -16.75 0.11
N PHE A 87 -5.49 -16.19 0.46
CA PHE A 87 -4.82 -15.13 -0.26
C PHE A 87 -3.36 -15.52 -0.53
N GLN A 88 -2.72 -14.79 -1.41
CA GLN A 88 -1.31 -14.92 -1.76
C GLN A 88 -0.71 -13.52 -1.94
N TRP A 89 0.60 -13.39 -1.88
CA TRP A 89 1.32 -12.21 -2.29
C TRP A 89 1.01 -11.90 -3.76
N SER A 90 0.57 -10.68 -3.99
CA SER A 90 0.29 -10.18 -5.34
C SER A 90 1.62 -9.88 -6.02
N THR A 91 1.91 -10.60 -7.10
CA THR A 91 3.09 -10.36 -7.94
C THR A 91 2.60 -9.82 -9.27
N TYR A 92 2.50 -8.50 -9.37
CA TYR A 92 1.95 -7.83 -10.55
C TYR A 92 2.99 -7.79 -11.66
N GLY A 93 2.97 -8.84 -12.49
CA GLY A 93 3.55 -8.81 -13.81
C GLY A 93 2.53 -8.31 -14.85
N PRO A 94 3.00 -7.91 -16.04
CA PRO A 94 4.38 -8.05 -16.47
C PRO A 94 5.32 -6.97 -15.90
N PHE A 95 6.63 -7.26 -15.84
CA PHE A 95 7.65 -6.39 -15.26
C PHE A 95 8.46 -5.68 -16.34
N ASP A 96 8.62 -4.37 -16.20
CA ASP A 96 9.35 -3.54 -17.17
C ASP A 96 10.86 -3.55 -16.91
N TYR A 97 11.65 -3.60 -17.97
CA TYR A 97 13.12 -3.59 -17.92
C TYR A 97 13.71 -2.56 -18.88
N SER A 98 14.88 -2.01 -18.50
CA SER A 98 15.68 -1.14 -19.37
C SER A 98 16.67 -1.90 -20.27
N THR A 99 16.67 -3.23 -20.21
CA THR A 99 17.51 -4.12 -21.00
C THR A 99 16.64 -5.00 -21.89
N ALA A 100 17.11 -5.29 -23.11
CA ALA A 100 16.34 -6.06 -24.10
C ALA A 100 16.19 -7.55 -23.75
N ASP A 101 17.05 -8.06 -22.88
CA ASP A 101 17.08 -9.44 -22.40
C ASP A 101 16.50 -9.59 -20.98
N CYS A 102 15.94 -8.51 -20.41
CA CYS A 102 15.42 -8.45 -19.04
C CYS A 102 16.48 -8.85 -18.00
N SER A 103 17.76 -8.58 -18.30
CA SER A 103 18.84 -8.71 -17.34
C SER A 103 18.82 -7.59 -16.29
N GLY A 104 19.29 -7.90 -15.09
CA GLY A 104 19.29 -6.96 -13.96
C GLY A 104 17.97 -6.93 -13.20
N SER A 105 17.69 -5.83 -12.52
CA SER A 105 16.44 -5.62 -11.79
C SER A 105 15.40 -4.94 -12.68
N PRO A 106 14.11 -5.32 -12.55
CA PRO A 106 13.03 -4.58 -13.20
C PRO A 106 12.92 -3.15 -12.67
N ILE A 107 12.27 -2.30 -13.46
CA ILE A 107 11.89 -0.94 -13.10
C ILE A 107 10.83 -1.00 -11.99
N ILE A 108 11.09 -0.30 -10.89
CA ILE A 108 10.11 -0.10 -9.83
C ILE A 108 9.40 1.24 -10.10
N PRO A 109 8.08 1.23 -10.41
CA PRO A 109 7.36 2.47 -10.66
C PRO A 109 7.07 3.22 -9.35
N PRO A 110 6.92 4.57 -9.41
CA PRO A 110 6.43 5.35 -8.29
C PRO A 110 5.02 4.91 -7.88
N GLY A 111 4.64 5.18 -6.63
CA GLY A 111 3.25 5.01 -6.17
C GLY A 111 2.86 3.58 -5.77
N SER A 112 3.80 2.64 -5.67
CA SER A 112 3.57 1.29 -5.14
C SER A 112 3.56 1.21 -3.60
N GLY A 113 3.98 2.27 -2.92
CA GLY A 113 4.02 2.39 -1.46
C GLY A 113 4.82 3.62 -1.02
N PRO A 114 4.91 3.91 0.30
CA PRO A 114 5.71 5.00 0.83
C PRO A 114 7.18 4.90 0.40
N ARG A 115 7.79 3.72 0.58
CA ARG A 115 8.95 3.31 -0.20
C ARG A 115 8.45 2.45 -1.38
N PRO A 116 8.72 2.84 -2.64
CA PRO A 116 8.32 2.04 -3.79
C PRO A 116 8.88 0.62 -3.73
N SER A 117 8.05 -0.36 -4.08
CA SER A 117 8.43 -1.77 -4.09
C SER A 117 7.53 -2.59 -4.99
N ILE A 118 8.06 -3.66 -5.57
CA ILE A 118 7.29 -4.64 -6.36
C ILE A 118 7.62 -6.05 -5.91
N ALA A 119 6.62 -6.93 -5.91
CA ALA A 119 6.83 -8.34 -5.59
C ALA A 119 6.94 -9.16 -6.87
N MET A 120 7.98 -9.98 -6.96
CA MET A 120 8.23 -10.90 -8.06
C MET A 120 8.10 -12.33 -7.58
N ARG A 121 7.46 -13.18 -8.39
CA ARG A 121 7.37 -14.62 -8.14
C ARG A 121 8.38 -15.38 -9.01
N THR A 122 9.10 -16.32 -8.41
CA THR A 122 9.96 -17.27 -9.12
C THR A 122 9.70 -18.66 -8.57
N GLY A 123 9.00 -19.50 -9.36
CA GLY A 123 8.49 -20.77 -8.85
C GLY A 123 7.50 -20.55 -7.70
N ALA A 124 7.78 -21.14 -6.54
CA ALA A 124 6.96 -20.99 -5.34
C ALA A 124 7.34 -19.76 -4.51
N ASP A 125 8.49 -19.14 -4.78
CA ASP A 125 9.03 -18.07 -3.94
C ASP A 125 8.61 -16.69 -4.41
N VAL A 126 8.33 -15.80 -3.46
CA VAL A 126 8.05 -14.39 -3.71
C VAL A 126 9.10 -13.54 -3.03
N THR A 127 9.71 -12.65 -3.81
CA THR A 127 10.66 -11.65 -3.33
C THR A 127 10.10 -10.27 -3.57
N LEU A 128 10.12 -9.44 -2.53
CA LEU A 128 9.81 -8.01 -2.63
C LEU A 128 11.09 -7.26 -2.96
N LEU A 129 11.13 -6.65 -4.14
CA LEU A 129 12.17 -5.72 -4.55
C LEU A 129 11.80 -4.34 -4.02
N ILE A 130 12.67 -3.74 -3.22
CA ILE A 130 12.44 -2.47 -2.54
C ILE A 130 13.38 -1.44 -3.15
N ALA A 131 12.81 -0.30 -3.57
CA ALA A 131 13.58 0.81 -4.09
C ALA A 131 14.55 1.39 -3.06
N GLY A 132 15.64 1.98 -3.54
CA GLY A 132 16.57 2.71 -2.68
C GLY A 132 16.01 4.01 -2.09
N ASP A 133 16.79 4.61 -1.18
CA ASP A 133 16.48 5.93 -0.61
C ASP A 133 17.02 7.09 -1.44
N THR A 134 16.56 7.16 -2.69
CA THR A 134 16.99 8.18 -3.65
C THR A 134 15.80 8.71 -4.43
N ASP A 135 15.98 9.84 -5.12
CA ASP A 135 15.01 10.30 -6.11
C ASP A 135 14.90 9.31 -7.28
N SER A 136 13.72 9.25 -7.89
CA SER A 136 13.54 8.50 -9.14
C SER A 136 14.37 9.12 -10.26
N SER A 137 14.90 8.30 -11.15
CA SER A 137 15.55 8.74 -12.39
C SER A 137 14.74 8.34 -13.62
N PRO A 138 14.80 9.09 -14.72
CA PRO A 138 14.18 8.67 -15.98
C PRO A 138 14.79 7.36 -16.49
N ALA A 139 13.95 6.36 -16.79
CA ALA A 139 14.35 5.11 -17.42
C ALA A 139 13.49 4.83 -18.65
N GLN A 140 14.09 4.25 -19.69
CA GLN A 140 13.34 3.74 -20.83
C GLN A 140 12.93 2.30 -20.58
N VAL A 141 11.67 1.98 -20.92
CA VAL A 141 11.18 0.59 -20.96
C VAL A 141 11.57 0.02 -22.31
N VAL A 142 12.52 -0.92 -22.30
CA VAL A 142 13.07 -1.58 -23.50
C VAL A 142 12.48 -2.96 -23.69
N ALA A 143 12.11 -3.62 -22.60
CA ALA A 143 11.46 -4.92 -22.62
C ALA A 143 10.53 -5.11 -21.42
N VAL A 144 9.68 -6.12 -21.55
CA VAL A 144 8.63 -6.49 -20.64
C VAL A 144 8.71 -8.00 -20.41
N PHE A 145 8.81 -8.42 -19.14
CA PHE A 145 8.87 -9.81 -18.73
C PHE A 145 7.52 -10.26 -18.17
N ASP A 146 6.89 -11.25 -18.81
CA ASP A 146 5.57 -11.78 -18.42
C ASP A 146 5.64 -12.95 -17.41
N GLY A 147 6.84 -13.27 -16.90
CA GLY A 147 7.08 -14.46 -16.09
C GLY A 147 7.64 -15.65 -16.88
N LYS A 148 7.65 -15.60 -18.21
CA LYS A 148 8.15 -16.66 -19.09
C LYS A 148 9.14 -16.14 -20.12
N GLN A 149 8.86 -15.00 -20.74
CA GLN A 149 9.63 -14.47 -21.85
C GLN A 149 9.87 -12.98 -21.65
N CYS A 150 11.06 -12.55 -22.08
CA CYS A 150 11.38 -11.14 -22.22
C CYS A 150 11.03 -10.73 -23.65
N THR A 151 10.14 -9.74 -23.79
CA THR A 151 9.65 -9.28 -25.10
C THR A 151 9.67 -7.75 -25.17
N PRO A 152 9.80 -7.14 -26.37
CA PRO A 152 9.62 -5.71 -26.51
C PRO A 152 8.24 -5.26 -25.99
N PRO A 153 8.09 -4.00 -25.53
CA PRO A 153 6.82 -3.52 -25.01
C PRO A 153 5.71 -3.65 -26.06
N PRO A 154 4.50 -4.06 -25.67
CA PRO A 154 3.45 -4.39 -26.61
C PRO A 154 2.97 -3.16 -27.39
N THR A 155 2.70 -3.34 -28.68
CA THR A 155 1.99 -2.35 -29.50
C THR A 155 0.51 -2.39 -29.14
N ILE A 156 -0.09 -1.22 -28.85
CA ILE A 156 -1.53 -1.12 -28.57
C ILE A 156 -2.25 -0.69 -29.85
N GLY A 157 -2.82 -1.66 -30.56
CA GLY A 157 -3.45 -1.42 -31.86
C GLY A 157 -2.44 -0.95 -32.90
N HIS A 158 -2.59 0.29 -33.37
CA HIS A 158 -1.66 0.94 -34.31
C HIS A 158 -0.67 1.91 -33.62
N MET A 159 -0.74 2.04 -32.29
CA MET A 159 0.15 2.93 -31.55
C MET A 159 1.43 2.17 -31.17
N PRO A 160 2.61 2.57 -31.67
CA PRO A 160 3.86 1.98 -31.24
C PRO A 160 4.05 2.18 -29.73
N PRO A 161 4.79 1.28 -29.07
CA PRO A 161 5.11 1.46 -27.66
C PRO A 161 5.82 2.79 -27.42
N SER A 162 5.48 3.45 -26.31
CA SER A 162 6.11 4.71 -25.93
C SER A 162 7.61 4.52 -25.72
N THR A 163 8.41 5.40 -26.33
CA THR A 163 9.86 5.49 -26.10
C THR A 163 10.23 6.58 -25.09
N ALA A 164 9.22 7.29 -24.57
CA ALA A 164 9.42 8.33 -23.58
C ALA A 164 9.90 7.70 -22.25
N PRO A 165 10.94 8.27 -21.61
CA PRO A 165 11.38 7.82 -20.30
C PRO A 165 10.27 7.96 -19.25
N VAL A 166 10.20 7.00 -18.34
CA VAL A 166 9.31 7.00 -17.17
C VAL A 166 10.12 7.24 -15.88
N PRO A 167 9.55 7.86 -14.84
CA PRO A 167 10.18 7.89 -13.53
C PRO A 167 10.34 6.46 -13.00
N ALA A 168 11.57 6.10 -12.64
CA ALA A 168 11.91 4.75 -12.23
C ALA A 168 12.82 4.76 -11.00
N PHE A 169 12.65 3.75 -10.16
CA PHE A 169 13.58 3.42 -9.09
C PHE A 169 14.28 2.09 -9.39
N THR A 170 15.54 2.00 -8.98
CA THR A 170 16.28 0.73 -8.96
C THR A 170 16.05 0.04 -7.62
N ALA A 171 15.97 -1.30 -7.66
CA ALA A 171 15.94 -2.10 -6.44
C ALA A 171 17.26 -1.97 -5.69
N GLU A 172 17.20 -1.69 -4.39
CA GLU A 172 18.37 -1.69 -3.49
C GLU A 172 18.33 -2.91 -2.57
N THR A 173 17.13 -3.28 -2.11
CA THR A 173 16.94 -4.39 -1.16
C THR A 173 16.00 -5.45 -1.75
N ASN A 174 16.38 -6.72 -1.59
CA ASN A 174 15.57 -7.88 -1.94
C ASN A 174 15.12 -8.57 -0.65
N TYR A 175 13.81 -8.59 -0.39
CA TYR A 175 13.25 -9.21 0.81
C TYR A 175 12.44 -10.47 0.46
N PRO A 176 12.83 -11.67 0.94
CA PRO A 176 12.15 -12.91 0.58
C PRO A 176 10.83 -13.06 1.36
N LEU A 177 9.73 -12.53 0.81
CA LEU A 177 8.41 -12.52 1.45
C LEU A 177 7.95 -13.90 1.87
N THR A 178 8.01 -14.91 0.98
CA THR A 178 7.55 -16.27 1.28
C THR A 178 8.41 -16.97 2.33
N ALA A 179 9.69 -16.63 2.45
CA ALA A 179 10.56 -17.18 3.49
C ALA A 179 10.21 -16.63 4.88
N HIS A 180 9.81 -15.35 4.97
CA HIS A 180 9.43 -14.72 6.23
C HIS A 180 7.95 -14.88 6.60
N TYR A 181 7.10 -15.02 5.59
CA TYR A 181 5.64 -15.04 5.66
C TYR A 181 5.07 -15.99 4.58
N PRO A 182 5.06 -17.31 4.86
CA PRO A 182 4.66 -18.31 3.88
C PRO A 182 3.18 -18.23 3.53
N GLU A 183 2.88 -18.55 2.28
CA GLU A 183 1.53 -18.68 1.73
C GLU A 183 0.93 -20.07 2.01
N PRO A 184 -0.41 -20.25 1.98
CA PRO A 184 -1.43 -19.24 1.74
C PRO A 184 -1.65 -18.30 2.93
N LEU A 185 -1.94 -17.04 2.63
CA LEU A 185 -2.29 -16.01 3.60
C LEU A 185 -3.78 -16.10 3.95
N THR A 186 -4.16 -15.62 5.13
CA THR A 186 -5.56 -15.53 5.57
C THR A 186 -5.88 -14.17 6.15
N ILE A 187 -7.14 -13.75 6.02
CA ILE A 187 -7.65 -12.49 6.58
C ILE A 187 -8.68 -12.84 7.66
N ARG A 188 -8.49 -12.30 8.87
CA ARG A 188 -9.41 -12.48 10.02
C ARG A 188 -9.28 -11.31 11.00
N TYR A 189 -10.20 -11.22 11.96
CA TYR A 189 -10.20 -10.19 13.01
C TYR A 189 -9.18 -10.47 14.13
#